data_AF-A0A7W7S4V1-F1
#
_entry.id   AF-A0A7W7S4V1-F1
#
_cell.length_a   1.000
_cell.length_b   1.000
_cell.length_c   1.000
_cell.angle_alpha   90.00
_cell.angle_beta   90.00
_cell.angle_gamma   90.00
#
_symmetry.space_group_name_H-M   'P 1'
#
loop_
_entity.id
_entity.type
_entity.pdbx_description
1 polymer ?
#
loop_
_entity_poly.entity_id
_entity_poly.type
_entity_poly.pdbx_seq_one_letter_code
_entity_poly.pdbx_strand_id
1 'polypeptide(L)'
;MTPPPPVVSRHHEVHALPADPRLTVISAPRPPFTLTVAWLRGAVGRFTDGPAHAERRAAAVRILAGLDTRALRKEAFRQASARPQEEVALALAAGVVQAVRR
;
A
#
# COMPACT_ATOMS: atom_id res chain seq x y z
N MET A 1 -8.55 -23.92 21.10
CA MET A 1 -8.91 -23.14 19.89
C MET A 1 -8.67 -21.67 20.19
N THR A 2 -7.80 -21.01 19.44
CA THR A 2 -7.62 -19.55 19.55
C THR A 2 -8.83 -18.87 18.90
N PRO A 3 -9.51 -17.92 19.57
CA PRO A 3 -10.60 -17.18 18.95
C PRO A 3 -10.08 -16.43 17.70
N PRO A 4 -10.94 -16.20 16.70
CA PRO A 4 -10.54 -15.41 15.54
C PRO A 4 -10.17 -13.99 15.98
N PRO A 5 -9.26 -13.32 15.26
CA PRO A 5 -8.91 -11.94 15.55
C PRO A 5 -10.14 -11.04 15.41
N PRO A 6 -10.25 -9.98 16.23
CA PRO A 6 -11.35 -9.02 16.11
C PRO A 6 -11.31 -8.33 14.74
N VAL A 7 -12.49 -8.14 14.15
CA VAL A 7 -12.66 -7.41 12.90
C VAL A 7 -13.16 -6.00 13.20
N VAL A 8 -12.46 -5.00 12.67
CA VAL A 8 -12.84 -3.59 12.78
C VAL A 8 -13.17 -3.05 11.40
N SER A 9 -14.34 -2.46 11.24
CA SER A 9 -14.86 -2.04 9.93
C SER A 9 -15.53 -0.67 9.93
N ARG A 10 -15.88 -0.10 11.09
CA ARG A 10 -16.44 1.25 11.11
C ARG A 10 -15.34 2.27 10.84
N HIS A 11 -15.63 3.25 10.01
CA HIS A 11 -14.68 4.28 9.58
C HIS A 11 -13.93 4.92 10.75
N HIS A 12 -14.65 5.37 11.79
CA HIS A 12 -14.04 6.03 12.94
C HIS A 12 -13.12 5.08 13.74
N GLU A 13 -13.47 3.80 13.84
CA GLU A 13 -12.64 2.80 14.52
C GLU A 13 -11.36 2.55 13.71
N VAL A 14 -11.50 2.32 12.39
CA VAL A 14 -10.36 2.13 11.47
C VAL A 14 -9.43 3.33 11.47
N HIS A 15 -9.97 4.55 11.59
CA HIS A 15 -9.17 5.77 11.69
C HIS A 15 -8.48 5.94 13.05
N ALA A 16 -9.11 5.51 14.14
CA ALA A 16 -8.55 5.65 15.48
C ALA A 16 -7.45 4.63 15.78
N LEU A 17 -7.58 3.40 15.26
CA LEU A 17 -6.66 2.29 15.56
C LEU A 17 -5.17 2.62 15.32
N PRO A 18 -4.75 3.21 14.18
CA PRO A 18 -3.33 3.50 13.94
C PRO A 18 -2.74 4.55 14.90
N ALA A 19 -3.57 5.31 15.61
CA ALA A 19 -3.14 6.30 16.59
C ALA A 19 -3.19 5.77 18.04
N ASP A 20 -3.71 4.56 18.26
CA ASP A 20 -3.80 3.98 19.60
C ASP A 20 -2.43 3.45 20.06
N PRO A 21 -1.81 4.03 21.11
CA PRO A 21 -0.48 3.61 21.57
C PRO A 21 -0.45 2.19 22.15
N ARG A 22 -1.62 1.59 22.42
CA ARG A 22 -1.73 0.20 22.87
C ARG A 22 -1.54 -0.80 21.73
N LEU A 23 -1.60 -0.34 20.48
CA LEU A 23 -1.46 -1.17 19.29
C LEU A 23 -0.08 -0.95 18.68
N THR A 24 0.86 -1.82 19.06
CA THR A 24 2.23 -1.76 18.56
C THR A 24 2.49 -2.78 17.46
N VAL A 25 3.26 -2.38 16.46
CA VAL A 25 3.80 -3.23 15.41
C VAL A 25 5.10 -3.87 15.90
N ILE A 26 5.09 -5.20 15.99
CA ILE A 26 6.29 -5.96 16.35
C ILE A 26 7.28 -5.90 15.18
N SER A 27 8.44 -5.30 15.42
CA SER A 27 9.51 -5.19 14.45
C SER A 27 10.06 -6.58 14.07
N ALA A 28 10.06 -6.88 12.77
CA ALA A 28 10.75 -8.07 12.28
C ALA A 28 12.27 -7.84 12.27
N PRO A 29 13.09 -8.86 12.60
CA PRO A 29 14.53 -8.79 12.41
C PRO A 29 14.88 -8.52 10.95
N ARG A 30 15.92 -7.71 10.71
CA ARG A 30 16.44 -7.46 9.36
C ARG A 30 17.57 -8.45 9.03
N PRO A 31 17.35 -9.46 8.18
CA PRO A 31 18.42 -10.36 7.75
C PRO A 31 19.48 -9.64 6.90
N PRO A 32 20.70 -10.20 6.79
CA PRO A 32 21.80 -9.60 6.03
C PRO A 32 21.62 -9.71 4.51
N PHE A 33 20.77 -10.64 4.04
CA PHE A 33 20.47 -10.83 2.62
C PHE A 33 19.26 -10.00 2.19
N THR A 34 19.34 -9.39 1.01
CA THR A 34 18.27 -8.58 0.41
C THR A 34 17.25 -9.45 -0.34
N LEU A 35 16.16 -8.84 -0.79
CA LEU A 35 15.15 -9.45 -1.68
C LEU A 35 14.38 -10.66 -1.12
N THR A 36 14.31 -10.80 0.21
CA THR A 36 13.43 -11.77 0.88
C THR A 36 12.27 -11.09 1.57
N VAL A 37 11.19 -11.83 1.84
CA VAL A 37 10.06 -11.34 2.64
C VAL A 37 10.50 -10.93 4.05
N ALA A 38 11.43 -11.69 4.64
CA ALA A 38 12.02 -11.35 5.94
C ALA A 38 12.76 -10.01 5.89
N TRP A 39 13.58 -9.78 4.85
CA TRP A 39 14.23 -8.49 4.63
C TRP A 39 13.23 -7.36 4.44
N LEU A 40 12.19 -7.56 3.62
CA LEU A 40 11.14 -6.56 3.39
C LEU A 40 10.47 -6.17 4.71
N ARG A 41 10.11 -7.16 5.53
CA ARG A 41 9.50 -6.92 6.86
C ARG A 41 10.46 -6.19 7.80
N GLY A 42 11.75 -6.52 7.79
CA GLY A 42 12.73 -5.85 8.64
C GLY A 42 13.14 -4.44 8.17
N ALA A 43 12.92 -4.10 6.90
CA ALA A 43 13.39 -2.83 6.30
C ALA A 43 12.29 -1.76 6.11
N VAL A 44 11.02 -2.15 5.95
CA VAL A 44 9.93 -1.20 5.62
C VAL A 44 9.28 -0.64 6.88
N GLY A 45 8.97 0.66 6.87
CA GLY A 45 8.37 1.36 8.02
C GLY A 45 7.06 0.74 8.52
N ARG A 46 6.20 0.19 7.65
CA ARG A 46 4.90 -0.41 8.02
C ARG A 46 4.99 -1.62 8.96
N PHE A 47 6.19 -2.16 9.17
CA PHE A 47 6.46 -3.35 9.99
C PHE A 47 7.37 -3.01 11.18
N THR A 48 7.37 -1.77 11.65
CA THR A 48 8.26 -1.28 12.70
C THR A 48 7.61 -0.09 13.38
N ASP A 49 7.86 0.07 14.68
CA ASP A 49 7.46 1.23 15.48
C ASP A 49 8.66 1.98 16.06
N GLY A 50 8.37 3.08 16.76
CA GLY A 50 9.34 3.82 17.55
C GLY A 50 10.40 4.57 16.72
N PRO A 51 11.61 4.76 17.25
CA PRO A 51 12.67 5.55 16.59
C PRO A 51 13.01 5.04 15.18
N ALA A 52 13.09 3.72 15.00
CA ALA A 52 13.38 3.13 13.70
C ALA A 52 12.28 3.43 12.66
N HIS A 53 11.01 3.49 13.08
CA HIS A 53 9.93 3.94 12.21
C HIS A 53 10.08 5.43 11.86
N ALA A 54 10.37 6.28 12.85
CA ALA A 54 10.55 7.71 12.65
C ALA A 54 11.67 8.01 11.64
N GLU A 55 12.81 7.32 11.74
CA GLU A 55 13.93 7.44 10.81
C GLU A 55 13.55 7.03 9.38
N ARG A 56 12.92 5.85 9.23
CA ARG A 56 12.48 5.34 7.92
C ARG A 56 11.45 6.27 7.27
N ARG A 57 10.49 6.76 8.07
CA ARG A 57 9.49 7.74 7.63
C ARG A 57 10.16 9.03 7.19
N ALA A 58 11.13 9.55 7.95
CA ALA A 58 11.86 10.76 7.58
C ALA A 58 12.64 10.59 6.27
N ALA A 59 13.26 9.44 6.04
CA ALA A 59 13.91 9.13 4.76
C ALA A 59 12.92 9.13 3.59
N ALA A 60 11.76 8.47 3.73
CA ALA A 60 10.73 8.46 2.71
C ALA A 60 10.16 9.87 2.44
N VAL A 61 9.88 10.65 3.49
CA VAL A 61 9.37 12.02 3.37
C VAL A 61 10.36 12.91 2.62
N ARG A 62 11.67 12.79 2.88
CA ARG A 62 12.70 13.56 2.14
C ARG A 62 12.67 13.26 0.64
N ILE A 63 12.51 11.99 0.26
CA ILE A 63 12.41 11.60 -1.16
C ILE A 63 11.13 12.18 -1.77
N LEU A 64 10.00 12.03 -1.09
CA LEU A 64 8.70 12.51 -1.57
C LEU A 64 8.63 14.04 -1.67
N ALA A 65 9.33 14.77 -0.79
CA ALA A 65 9.38 16.22 -0.81
C ALA A 65 10.00 16.79 -2.10
N GLY A 66 10.84 16.01 -2.80
CA GLY A 66 11.41 16.39 -4.09
C GLY A 66 10.48 16.15 -5.29
N LEU A 67 9.31 15.56 -5.10
CA LEU A 67 8.40 15.19 -6.20
C LEU A 67 7.35 16.29 -6.47
N ASP A 68 7.24 16.72 -7.73
CA ASP A 68 6.11 17.52 -8.17
C ASP A 68 4.88 16.64 -8.39
N THR A 69 4.04 16.55 -7.36
CA THR A 69 2.81 15.75 -7.39
C THR A 69 1.80 16.21 -8.45
N ARG A 70 1.83 17.48 -8.89
CA ARG A 70 0.93 17.97 -9.94
C ARG A 70 1.42 17.51 -11.32
N ALA A 71 2.71 17.62 -11.59
CA ALA A 71 3.31 17.10 -12.83
C ALA A 71 3.10 15.59 -12.95
N LEU A 72 3.32 14.83 -11.87
CA LEU A 72 3.10 13.38 -11.85
C LEU A 72 1.63 13.00 -12.14
N ARG A 73 0.66 13.74 -11.57
CA ARG A 73 -0.77 13.50 -11.85
C ARG A 73 -1.13 13.80 -13.30
N LYS A 74 -0.61 14.91 -13.86
CA LYS A 74 -0.81 15.27 -15.27
C LYS A 74 -0.24 14.19 -16.19
N GLU A 75 0.93 13.66 -15.85
CA GLU A 75 1.56 12.60 -16.63
C GLU A 75 0.78 11.29 -16.58
N ALA A 76 0.37 10.86 -15.38
CA ALA A 76 -0.46 9.68 -15.21
C ALA A 76 -1.76 9.78 -16.02
N PHE A 77 -2.41 10.95 -16.03
CA PHE A 77 -3.60 11.20 -16.84
C PHE A 77 -3.30 11.07 -18.34
N ARG A 78 -2.24 11.73 -18.84
CA ARG A 78 -1.82 11.65 -20.23
C ARG A 78 -1.57 10.21 -20.67
N GLN A 79 -0.85 9.41 -19.87
CA GLN A 79 -0.58 8.00 -20.17
C GLN A 79 -1.83 7.13 -20.15
N ALA A 80 -2.72 7.33 -19.17
CA ALA A 80 -3.97 6.59 -19.08
C ALA A 80 -4.91 6.90 -20.26
N SER A 81 -4.96 8.15 -20.72
CA SER A 81 -5.76 8.59 -21.87
C SER A 81 -5.15 8.23 -23.23
N ALA A 82 -3.84 8.00 -23.30
CA ALA A 82 -3.15 7.61 -24.53
C ALA A 82 -3.29 6.10 -24.87
N ARG A 83 -3.91 5.30 -23.99
CA ARG A 83 -4.22 3.90 -24.31
C ARG A 83 -5.27 3.85 -25.44
N PRO A 84 -5.05 3.07 -26.52
CA PRO A 84 -6.01 2.96 -27.60
C PRO A 84 -7.37 2.46 -27.07
N GLN A 85 -8.45 3.14 -27.46
CA GLN A 85 -9.83 2.78 -27.05
C GLN A 85 -10.22 1.35 -27.45
N GLU A 86 -9.54 0.76 -28.44
CA GLU A 86 -9.72 -0.64 -28.86
C GLU A 86 -9.34 -1.66 -27.77
N GLU A 87 -8.31 -1.40 -26.96
CA GLU A 87 -7.90 -2.33 -25.89
C GLU A 87 -8.86 -2.27 -24.70
N VAL A 88 -9.43 -1.10 -24.40
CA VAL A 88 -10.45 -0.93 -23.35
C VAL A 88 -11.78 -1.56 -23.77
N ALA A 89 -12.16 -1.43 -25.04
CA ALA A 89 -13.32 -2.11 -25.60
C ALA A 89 -13.16 -3.65 -25.57
N LEU A 90 -11.97 -4.17 -25.90
CA LEU A 90 -11.67 -5.60 -25.84
C LEU A 90 -11.66 -6.14 -24.40
N ALA A 91 -11.11 -5.39 -23.44
CA ALA A 91 -11.10 -5.76 -22.02
C ALA A 91 -12.51 -5.76 -21.40
N LEU A 92 -13.36 -4.78 -21.77
CA LEU A 92 -14.76 -4.73 -21.36
C LEU A 92 -15.57 -5.85 -22.02
N ALA A 93 -15.36 -6.13 -23.31
CA ALA A 93 -16.02 -7.23 -24.01
C ALA A 93 -15.63 -8.60 -23.42
N ALA A 94 -14.35 -8.81 -23.09
CA ALA A 94 -13.88 -10.03 -22.43
C ALA A 94 -14.46 -10.20 -21.01
N GLY A 95 -14.66 -9.10 -20.28
CA GLY A 95 -15.28 -9.11 -18.95
C GLY A 95 -16.81 -9.31 -18.94
N VAL A 96 -17.51 -8.85 -19.98
CA VAL A 96 -18.98 -9.03 -20.10
C VAL A 96 -19.35 -10.49 -20.41
N VAL A 97 -18.49 -11.25 -21.11
CA VAL A 97 -18.77 -12.66 -21.46
C VAL A 97 -18.79 -13.60 -20.25
N GLN A 98 -18.11 -13.26 -19.14
CA GLN A 98 -18.18 -14.08 -17.90
C GLN A 98 -19.42 -13.80 -17.03
N ALA A 99 -20.09 -12.65 -17.20
CA ALA A 99 -21.25 -12.28 -16.39
C ALA A 99 -22.57 -12.88 -16.90
N VAL A 100 -22.63 -13.37 -18.15
CA VAL A 100 -23.87 -13.88 -18.79
C VAL A 100 -23.97 -15.42 -18.76
N ARG A 101 -22.98 -16.12 -18.18
CA ARG A 101 -22.95 -17.60 -18.07
C ARG A 101 -23.18 -18.16 -16.65
N ARG A 102 -23.70 -17.36 -15.72
CA ARG A 102 -24.14 -17.87 -14.40
C ARG A 102 -25.65 -17.83 -14.27
#